data_AF-A0A3D8RGS1-F1
#
_entry.id   AF-A0A3D8RGS1-F1
#
_cell.length_a   1.000
_cell.length_b   1.000
_cell.length_c   1.000
_cell.angle_alpha   90.00
_cell.angle_beta   90.00
_cell.angle_gamma   90.00
#
_symmetry.space_group_name_H-M   'P 1'
#
loop_
_entity.id
_entity.type
_entity.pdbx_description
1 polymer ?
#
loop_
_entity_poly.entity_id
_entity_poly.type
_entity_poly.pdbx_seq_one_letter_code
_entity_poly.pdbx_strand_id
1 'polypeptide(L)' 'MSSEKPISAKEKLEAQIKSADMTEDMQQEAIDVASEGMSKFSIEKDIAQYIKKTASEPTHLA' A
#
# COMPACT_ATOMS: atom_id res chain seq x y z
N MET A 1 21.07 17.10 13.43
CA MET A 1 20.62 18.09 12.43
C MET A 1 19.60 17.40 11.56
N SER A 2 18.43 18.03 11.44
CA SER A 2 17.27 17.61 10.67
C SER A 2 17.66 17.39 9.21
N SER A 3 17.52 16.16 8.72
CA SER A 3 17.66 15.86 7.30
C SER A 3 16.27 15.91 6.68
N GLU A 4 15.84 17.13 6.37
CA GLU A 4 14.71 17.44 5.50
C GLU A 4 15.07 16.92 4.10
N LYS A 5 14.35 15.91 3.60
CA LYS A 5 14.49 15.46 2.21
C LYS A 5 13.52 16.26 1.31
N PRO A 6 13.98 16.66 0.12
CA PRO A 6 13.30 17.62 -0.74
C PRO A 6 11.99 17.06 -1.30
N ILE A 7 10.93 17.86 -1.21
CA ILE A 7 9.58 17.56 -1.66
C ILE A 7 9.55 17.76 -3.19
N SER A 8 9.92 16.74 -3.96
CA SER A 8 10.01 16.82 -5.42
C SER A 8 8.84 16.13 -6.12
N ALA A 9 7.76 16.89 -6.32
CA ALA A 9 6.93 16.98 -7.54
C ALA A 9 6.59 15.71 -8.35
N LYS A 10 6.44 14.54 -7.73
CA LYS A 10 5.49 13.52 -8.18
C LYS A 10 4.82 13.00 -6.93
N GLU A 11 3.50 13.16 -6.89
CA GLU A 11 2.58 12.58 -5.90
C GLU A 11 2.54 11.05 -6.05
N LYS A 12 3.72 10.42 -6.07
CA LYS A 12 3.87 8.99 -5.93
C LYS A 12 3.50 8.75 -4.48
N LEU A 13 2.38 8.07 -4.26
CA LEU A 13 1.95 7.58 -2.96
C LEU A 13 3.05 6.67 -2.42
N GLU A 14 4.12 7.26 -1.87
CA GLU A 14 5.19 6.52 -1.20
C GLU A 14 4.57 5.98 0.08
N ALA A 15 4.27 4.69 0.07
CA ALA A 15 3.67 4.04 1.21
C ALA A 15 4.62 4.15 2.41
N GLN A 16 4.18 4.87 3.44
CA GLN A 16 4.93 5.04 4.68
C GLN A 16 4.51 3.99 5.70
N ILE A 17 5.42 3.08 6.01
CA ILE A 17 5.23 2.07 7.05
C ILE A 17 5.71 2.65 8.39
N LYS A 18 4.77 2.92 9.30
CA LYS A 18 5.07 3.48 10.63
C LYS A 18 5.36 2.40 11.67
N SER A 19 4.71 1.24 11.54
CA SER A 19 4.92 0.05 12.36
C SER A 19 4.26 -1.13 11.63
N ALA A 20 4.93 -2.27 11.58
CA ALA A 20 4.43 -3.49 10.96
C ALA A 20 4.97 -4.70 11.72
N ASP A 21 4.11 -5.71 11.92
CA ASP A 21 4.44 -7.01 12.57
C ASP A 21 4.43 -8.16 11.54
N MET A 22 4.54 -7.78 10.26
CA MET A 22 4.49 -8.64 9.08
C MET A 22 5.84 -8.54 8.36
N THR A 23 6.23 -9.57 7.61
CA THR A 23 7.51 -9.60 6.89
C THR A 23 7.55 -8.51 5.80
N GLU A 24 8.76 -8.10 5.42
CA GLU A 24 8.98 -7.07 4.39
C GLU A 24 8.34 -7.45 3.05
N ASP A 25 8.36 -8.75 2.70
CA ASP A 25 7.67 -9.28 1.51
C ASP A 25 6.15 -9.05 1.58
N MET A 26 5.51 -9.37 2.71
CA MET A 26 4.07 -9.12 2.88
C MET A 26 3.76 -7.62 2.89
N GLN A 27 4.67 -6.78 3.41
CA GLN A 27 4.48 -5.33 3.41
C GLN A 27 4.49 -4.79 1.98
N GLN A 28 5.42 -5.26 1.16
CA GLN A 28 5.52 -4.88 -0.24
C GLN A 28 4.27 -5.33 -1.02
N GLU A 29 3.81 -6.56 -0.80
CA GLU A 29 2.55 -7.05 -1.40
C GLU A 29 1.36 -6.16 -1.01
N ALA A 30 1.23 -5.79 0.27
CA ALA A 30 0.16 -4.91 0.73
C ALA A 30 0.21 -3.51 0.08
N ILE A 31 1.42 -2.99 -0.15
CA ILE A 31 1.64 -1.69 -0.84
C ILE A 31 1.24 -1.79 -2.31
N ASP A 32 1.63 -2.86 -2.97
CA ASP A 32 1.34 -3.08 -4.38
C ASP A 32 -0.17 -3.24 -4.59
N VAL A 33 -0.84 -3.99 -3.71
CA VAL A 33 -2.31 -4.15 -3.69
C VAL A 33 -3.03 -2.82 -3.47
N ALA A 34 -2.54 -1.99 -2.53
CA ALA A 34 -3.13 -0.67 -2.31
C ALA A 34 -2.97 0.24 -3.53
N SER A 35 -1.79 0.22 -4.14
CA SER A 35 -1.47 1.00 -5.34
C SER A 35 -2.32 0.56 -6.54
N GLU A 36 -2.50 -0.75 -6.71
CA GLU A 36 -3.37 -1.32 -7.74
C GLU A 36 -4.84 -0.97 -7.51
N GLY A 37 -5.32 -1.06 -6.27
CA GLY A 37 -6.68 -0.69 -5.90
C GLY A 37 -6.99 0.78 -6.21
N MET A 38 -6.09 1.69 -5.83
CA MET A 38 -6.21 3.11 -6.13
C MET A 38 -6.15 3.43 -7.64
N SER A 39 -5.51 2.57 -8.43
CA SER A 39 -5.45 2.73 -9.90
C SER A 39 -6.66 2.12 -10.61
N LYS A 40 -7.21 1.01 -10.10
CA LYS A 40 -8.35 0.29 -10.70
C LYS A 40 -9.70 0.89 -10.35
N PHE A 41 -9.84 1.43 -9.13
CA PHE A 41 -11.10 1.92 -8.61
C PHE A 41 -11.01 3.42 -8.32
N SER A 42 -12.01 4.18 -8.76
CA SER A 42 -12.10 5.63 -8.47
C SER A 42 -13.02 5.94 -7.29
N ILE A 43 -13.72 4.94 -6.76
CA ILE A 43 -14.64 5.06 -5.63
C ILE A 43 -13.94 4.54 -4.38
N GLU A 44 -13.80 5.38 -3.35
CA GLU A 44 -13.11 5.04 -2.09
C GLU A 44 -13.64 3.76 -1.44
N LYS A 45 -14.96 3.55 -1.48
CA LYS A 45 -15.60 2.32 -0.98
C LYS A 45 -15.06 1.07 -1.70
N ASP A 46 -14.95 1.14 -3.02
CA ASP A 46 -14.52 -0.01 -3.83
C ASP A 46 -13.03 -0.25 -3.65
N ILE A 47 -12.22 0.81 -3.55
CA ILE A 47 -10.80 0.74 -3.17
C ILE A 47 -10.65 0.03 -1.82
N ALA A 48 -11.41 0.45 -0.80
CA ALA A 48 -11.36 -0.13 0.54
C ALA A 48 -11.81 -1.60 0.55
N GLN A 49 -12.86 -1.95 -0.20
CA GLN A 49 -13.30 -3.34 -0.33
C GLN A 49 -12.26 -4.20 -1.05
N TYR A 50 -11.63 -3.69 -2.10
CA TYR A 50 -10.57 -4.38 -2.81
C TYR A 50 -9.33 -4.60 -1.94
N ILE A 51 -8.82 -3.54 -1.29
CA ILE A 51 -7.68 -3.63 -0.37
C ILE A 51 -8.00 -4.58 0.77
N LYS A 52 -9.18 -4.46 1.41
CA LYS A 52 -9.59 -5.35 2.50
C LYS A 52 -9.64 -6.81 2.04
N LYS A 53 -10.21 -7.08 0.87
CA LYS A 53 -10.35 -8.45 0.35
C LYS A 53 -8.97 -9.05 0.06
N THR A 54 -8.16 -8.34 -0.72
CA THR A 54 -6.84 -8.81 -1.17
C THR A 54 -5.82 -8.87 -0.02
N ALA A 55 -5.87 -7.96 0.95
CA ALA A 55 -5.03 -8.03 2.15
C ALA A 55 -5.50 -9.10 3.16
N SER A 56 -6.80 -9.43 3.19
CA SER A 56 -7.35 -10.50 4.05
C SER A 56 -7.20 -11.90 3.46
N GLU A 57 -6.94 -11.97 2.16
CA GLU A 57 -6.68 -13.20 1.41
C GLU A 57 -5.19 -13.21 1.07
N PRO A 58 -4.28 -13.22 2.08
CA PRO A 58 -2.87 -13.40 1.78
C PRO A 58 -2.82 -14.71 0.99
N THR A 59 -2.28 -14.64 -0.22
CA THR A 59 -2.08 -15.76 -1.13
C THR A 59 -1.04 -16.69 -0.51
N HIS A 60 -1.43 -17.34 0.58
CA HIS A 60 -0.74 -18.38 1.29
C HIS A 60 -1.44 -19.72 1.03
N LEU A 61 -1.94 -19.91 -0.18
CA LEU A 61 -2.06 -21.23 -0.78
C LEU A 61 -1.23 -21.23 -2.05
N ALA A 62 -0.06 -21.87 -1.93
CA ALA A 62 0.60 -22.56 -3.03
C ALA A 62 -0.36 -23.54 -3.72
#